data_AF-A0AAJ0DGF3-F1
#
_entry.id   AF-A0AAJ0DGF3-F1
#
_cell.length_a   1.000
_cell.length_b   1.000
_cell.length_c   1.000
_cell.angle_alpha   90.00
_cell.angle_beta   90.00
_cell.angle_gamma   90.00
#
_symmetry.space_group_name_H-M   'P 1'
#
loop_
_entity.id
_entity.type
_entity.pdbx_description
1 polymer ?
#
loop_
_entity_poly.entity_id
_entity_poly.type
_entity_poly.pdbx_seq_one_letter_code
_entity_poly.pdbx_strand_id
1 'polypeptide(L)'
;MDSQDVYRGQYHLHPYGEINCVIPLDDTAEIMGMSGWQKAGWTSPGAGTHYFPEVRGGALVALFFLPAGRISYKIKPGLPQPVAI
;
A
#
# COMPACT_ATOMS: atom_id res chain seq x y z
N MET A 1 20.62 10.76 3.05
CA MET A 1 19.68 9.87 2.34
C MET A 1 19.35 10.58 1.05
N ASP A 2 19.62 9.96 -0.10
CA ASP A 2 19.27 10.53 -1.41
C ASP A 2 17.76 10.73 -1.45
N SER A 3 17.31 11.99 -1.34
CA SER A 3 15.89 12.30 -1.17
C SER A 3 15.16 12.01 -2.48
N GLN A 4 14.46 10.88 -2.55
CA GLN A 4 13.50 10.64 -3.61
C GLN A 4 12.22 11.41 -3.31
N ASP A 5 11.60 11.98 -4.34
CA ASP A 5 10.30 12.65 -4.23
C ASP A 5 9.18 11.67 -3.84
N VAL A 6 9.30 10.41 -4.26
CA VAL A 6 8.40 9.30 -3.93
C VAL A 6 9.22 8.07 -3.54
N TYR A 7 8.98 7.55 -2.35
CA TYR A 7 9.51 6.25 -1.94
C TYR A 7 8.57 5.16 -2.41
N ARG A 8 9.09 4.24 -3.23
CA ARG A 8 8.32 3.13 -3.80
C ARG A 8 8.89 1.78 -3.35
N GLY A 9 8.05 0.95 -2.73
CA GLY A 9 8.40 -0.44 -2.43
C GLY A 9 8.20 -1.37 -3.62
N GLN A 10 8.37 -2.68 -3.41
CA GLN A 10 8.24 -3.67 -4.48
C GLN A 10 6.77 -3.96 -4.81
N TYR A 11 6.50 -4.22 -6.09
CA TYR A 11 5.17 -4.66 -6.53
C TYR A 11 4.83 -6.02 -5.95
N HIS A 12 3.65 -6.15 -5.36
CA HIS A 12 3.21 -7.41 -4.77
C HIS A 12 1.70 -7.56 -4.80
N LEU A 13 1.25 -8.80 -4.59
CA LEU A 13 -0.16 -9.19 -4.46
C LEU A 13 -0.42 -9.73 -3.06
N HIS A 14 -1.61 -9.43 -2.55
CA HIS A 14 -2.19 -9.95 -1.31
C HIS A 14 -3.18 -11.08 -1.63
N PRO A 15 -2.79 -12.37 -1.49
CA PRO A 15 -3.65 -13.49 -1.92
C PRO A 15 -4.97 -13.56 -1.17
N TYR A 16 -4.99 -13.07 0.06
CA TYR A 16 -6.14 -13.13 0.97
C TYR A 16 -6.60 -11.74 1.44
N GLY A 17 -6.09 -10.68 0.81
CA GLY A 17 -6.37 -9.30 1.18
C GLY A 17 -5.42 -8.79 2.26
N GLU A 18 -5.70 -7.61 2.78
CA GLU A 18 -4.90 -6.98 3.83
C GLU A 18 -5.76 -6.02 4.67
N ILE A 19 -5.29 -5.71 5.88
CA ILE A 19 -5.80 -4.59 6.68
C ILE A 19 -4.62 -3.68 6.97
N ASN A 20 -4.74 -2.42 6.60
CA ASN A 20 -3.67 -1.44 6.75
C ASN A 20 -4.06 -0.30 7.67
N CYS A 21 -3.08 0.25 8.38
CA CYS A 21 -3.22 1.51 9.11
C CYS A 21 -2.08 2.46 8.76
N VAL A 22 -2.42 3.68 8.35
CA VAL A 22 -1.47 4.73 8.01
C VAL A 22 -1.48 5.80 9.09
N ILE A 23 -0.29 6.08 9.62
CA ILE A 23 -0.06 7.03 10.70
C ILE A 23 1.00 8.02 10.19
N PRO A 24 0.59 9.19 9.64
CA PRO A 24 1.52 10.23 9.23
C PRO A 24 2.35 10.73 10.41
N LEU A 25 3.64 10.97 10.17
CA LEU A 25 4.53 11.63 11.13
C LEU A 25 4.75 13.10 10.74
N ASP A 26 4.76 13.39 9.44
CA ASP A 26 4.76 14.75 8.89
C ASP A 26 3.38 15.09 8.34
N ASP A 27 2.96 16.36 8.47
CA ASP A 27 1.64 16.86 8.03
C ASP A 27 1.41 16.71 6.51
N THR A 28 2.50 16.65 5.74
CA THR A 28 2.49 16.54 4.28
C THR A 28 2.68 15.10 3.78
N ALA A 29 2.84 14.12 4.68
CA ALA A 29 3.08 12.73 4.30
C ALA A 29 1.81 12.04 3.83
N GLU A 30 1.88 11.44 2.63
CA GLU A 30 0.76 10.72 2.01
C GLU A 30 1.21 9.33 1.57
N ILE A 31 0.36 8.33 1.80
CA ILE A 31 0.45 7.05 1.09
C ILE A 31 -0.32 7.15 -0.23
N MET A 32 0.14 6.49 -1.29
CA MET A 32 -0.64 6.36 -2.52
C MET A 32 -1.43 5.06 -2.49
N GLY A 33 -2.47 5.05 -1.66
CA GLY A 33 -3.35 3.90 -1.49
C GLY A 33 -4.21 3.62 -2.72
N MET A 34 -4.87 2.46 -2.70
CA MET A 34 -5.76 2.06 -3.79
C MET A 34 -6.93 3.04 -3.93
N SER A 35 -7.50 3.12 -5.14
CA SER A 35 -8.63 4.01 -5.45
C SER A 35 -8.38 5.49 -5.13
N GLY A 36 -7.11 5.93 -5.14
CA GLY A 36 -6.71 7.31 -4.87
C GLY A 36 -6.75 7.70 -3.39
N TRP A 37 -6.84 6.74 -2.46
CA TRP A 37 -6.86 7.03 -1.03
C TRP A 37 -5.48 7.50 -0.53
N GLN A 38 -5.43 8.66 0.12
CA GLN A 38 -4.18 9.35 0.51
C GLN A 38 -4.23 9.92 1.95
N LYS A 39 -4.91 9.23 2.87
CA LYS A 39 -5.21 9.78 4.20
C LYS A 39 -4.60 8.94 5.32
N ALA A 40 -4.67 9.45 6.56
CA ALA A 40 -4.44 8.66 7.75
C ALA A 40 -5.59 7.68 8.02
N GLY A 41 -5.34 6.66 8.83
CA GLY A 41 -6.35 5.72 9.30
C GLY A 41 -6.30 4.37 8.60
N TRP A 42 -7.44 3.68 8.59
CA TRP A 42 -7.53 2.27 8.23
C TRP A 42 -8.07 2.03 6.83
N THR A 43 -7.53 1.01 6.15
CA THR A 43 -8.08 0.45 4.91
C THR A 43 -8.13 -1.07 5.00
N SER A 44 -9.01 -1.71 4.22
CA SER A 44 -9.11 -3.17 4.16
C SER A 44 -9.32 -3.67 2.71
N PRO A 45 -8.34 -3.47 1.80
CA PRO A 45 -8.41 -4.00 0.44
C PRO A 45 -8.66 -5.51 0.39
N GLY A 46 -9.49 -5.93 -0.55
CA GLY A 46 -9.91 -7.32 -0.69
C GLY A 46 -8.82 -8.26 -1.22
N ALA A 47 -9.15 -9.55 -1.25
CA ALA A 47 -8.26 -10.57 -1.78
C ALA A 47 -7.93 -10.37 -3.27
N GLY A 48 -6.65 -10.58 -3.62
CA GLY A 48 -6.13 -10.44 -4.98
C GLY A 48 -5.71 -9.01 -5.34
N THR A 49 -5.86 -8.04 -4.44
CA THR A 49 -5.35 -6.68 -4.63
C THR A 49 -3.83 -6.70 -4.73
N HIS A 50 -3.29 -5.82 -5.58
CA HIS A 50 -1.87 -5.83 -5.91
C HIS A 50 -1.39 -4.45 -6.34
N TYR A 51 -0.32 -3.95 -5.74
CA TYR A 51 0.09 -2.56 -5.91
C TYR A 51 1.57 -2.35 -5.55
N PHE A 52 2.07 -1.15 -5.84
CA PHE A 52 3.30 -0.62 -5.26
C PHE A 52 2.94 0.17 -4.00
N PRO A 53 3.48 -0.15 -2.82
CA PRO A 53 3.35 0.74 -1.69
C PRO A 53 4.21 1.97 -1.96
N GLU A 54 3.57 3.14 -2.03
CA GLU A 54 4.24 4.40 -2.35
C GLU A 54 3.93 5.44 -1.29
N VAL A 55 4.94 6.22 -0.93
CA VAL A 55 4.86 7.31 0.04
C VAL A 55 5.54 8.54 -0.52
N ARG A 56 4.95 9.72 -0.29
CA ARG A 56 5.54 11.01 -0.68
C ARG A 56 5.30 12.08 0.38
N GLY A 57 6.00 13.20 0.24
CA GLY A 57 5.72 14.41 1.01
C GLY A 57 6.14 14.36 2.48
N GLY A 58 6.80 13.30 2.94
CA GLY A 58 7.29 13.19 4.31
C GLY A 58 7.34 11.74 4.81
N ALA A 59 7.51 11.58 6.11
CA ALA A 59 7.52 10.30 6.79
C ALA A 59 6.14 9.91 7.32
N LEU A 60 5.84 8.62 7.23
CA LEU A 60 4.68 7.99 7.85
C LEU A 60 5.03 6.57 8.30
N VAL A 61 4.22 6.02 9.21
CA VAL A 61 4.23 4.61 9.57
C VAL A 61 3.04 3.93 8.90
N ALA A 62 3.29 2.82 8.21
CA ALA A 62 2.26 1.95 7.68
C ALA A 62 2.33 0.58 8.37
N LEU A 63 1.22 0.17 9.01
CA LEU A 63 1.05 -1.15 9.57
C LEU A 63 0.28 -2.01 8.57
N PHE A 64 0.80 -3.20 8.26
CA PHE A 64 0.16 -4.16 7.35
C PHE A 64 -0.18 -5.45 8.11
N PHE A 65 -1.47 -5.79 8.17
CA PHE A 65 -1.95 -7.05 8.73
C PHE A 65 -2.39 -7.97 7.59
N LEU A 66 -1.71 -9.09 7.48
CA LEU A 66 -1.82 -9.98 6.33
C LEU A 66 -2.49 -11.28 6.79
N PRO A 67 -3.66 -11.63 6.25
CA PRO A 67 -4.24 -12.94 6.51
C PRO A 67 -3.26 -14.05 6.10
N ALA A 68 -3.02 -14.96 7.04
CA ALA A 68 -2.01 -16.03 6.94
C ALA A 68 -0.55 -15.56 6.67
N GLY A 69 -0.23 -14.27 6.86
CA GLY A 69 1.11 -13.73 6.66
C GLY A 69 1.62 -13.84 5.21
N ARG A 70 0.72 -13.91 4.22
CA ARG A 70 1.10 -14.20 2.83
C ARG A 70 1.14 -12.94 1.96
N ILE A 71 2.25 -12.80 1.24
CA ILE A 71 2.45 -11.88 0.11
C ILE A 71 3.01 -12.66 -1.07
N SER A 72 2.64 -12.29 -2.29
CA SER A 72 3.22 -12.82 -3.52
C SER A 72 3.90 -11.74 -4.34
N TYR A 73 5.18 -11.96 -4.67
CA TYR A 73 5.97 -11.10 -5.58
C TYR A 73 6.01 -11.63 -7.02
N LYS A 74 5.23 -12.66 -7.34
CA LYS A 74 5.20 -13.26 -8.69
C LYS A 74 4.30 -12.50 -9.67
N ILE A 75 3.47 -11.59 -9.18
CA ILE A 75 2.54 -10.82 -10.01
C ILE A 75 3.30 -9.75 -10.82
N LYS A 76 2.75 -9.40 -11.99
CA LYS A 76 3.28 -8.34 -12.85
C LYS A 76 2.32 -7.14 -12.88
N PRO A 77 2.84 -5.91 -12.96
CA PRO A 77 2.01 -4.72 -13.17
C PRO A 77 1.19 -4.81 -14.47
N GLY A 78 0.06 -4.11 -14.50
CA GLY A 78 -0.83 -4.02 -15.67
C GLY A 78 -1.93 -5.08 -15.74
N LEU A 79 -1.99 -5.99 -14.75
CA LEU A 79 -3.14 -6.88 -14.58
C LEU A 79 -4.32 -6.11 -13.97
N PRO A 80 -5.57 -6.52 -14.26
CA PRO A 80 -6.76 -5.89 -13.70
C PRO A 80 -6.87 -6.14 -12.20
N GLN A 81 -7.32 -5.12 -11.44
CA GLN A 81 -7.63 -5.25 -10.01
C GLN A 81 -8.87 -6.14 -9.78
N PRO A 82 -8.99 -6.80 -8.62
CA PRO A 82 -10.24 -7.46 -8.22
C PRO A 82 -11.34 -6.42 -7.98
N VAL A 83 -12.59 -6.87 -7.85
CA VAL A 83 -13.75 -5.98 -7.60
C VAL A 83 -13.69 -5.32 -6.22
N ALA A 84 -13.12 -6.02 -5.22
CA ALA A 84 -13.03 -5.53 -3.85
C ALA A 84 -11.70 -4.80 -3.64
N ILE A 85 -11.68 -3.51 -3.95
CA ILE A 85 -10.52 -2.61 -3.82
C ILE A 85 -10.73 -1.64 -2.66
#